data_AF-A0A1V1PD42-F1
#
_entry.id   AF-A0A1V1PD42-F1
#
_cell.length_a   1.000
_cell.length_b   1.000
_cell.length_c   1.000
_cell.angle_alpha   90.00
_cell.angle_beta   90.00
_cell.angle_gamma   90.00
#
_symmetry.space_group_name_H-M   'P 1'
#
loop_
_entity.id
_entity.type
_entity.pdbx_description
1 polymer ?
#
loop_
_entity_poly.entity_id
_entity_poly.type
_entity_poly.pdbx_seq_one_letter_code
_entity_poly.pdbx_strand_id
1 'polypeptide(L)'
;MTKILKKYTIIPPELYVKRSADNQLQNIIDEMERPGYVLVARQMGKTNLLFNAKRELENDNRLFVYVDLSNTFEKERECYQNIVDLIIEPNENILRESIPEIISLRQLKLSPHQEYLKSLRIILNELQGDLIIILDEIDALRNCNYSDHIFAQIRSTYFARTNFPVLKKITYVLSGVIEPSDLIKDRNKSPFNIGEKIYLDDLLMRSI
;
A
#
# COMPACT_ATOMS: atom_id res chain seq x y z
N MET A 1 11.13 -22.82 32.23
CA MET A 1 10.21 -23.00 31.08
C MET A 1 10.94 -22.58 29.83
N THR A 2 11.44 -23.55 29.07
CA THR A 2 12.21 -23.33 27.85
C THR A 2 11.24 -22.86 26.76
N LYS A 3 11.22 -21.56 26.43
CA LYS A 3 10.43 -21.05 25.31
C LYS A 3 11.04 -21.58 24.02
N ILE A 4 10.41 -22.61 23.45
CA ILE A 4 10.71 -23.07 22.11
C ILE A 4 10.27 -21.96 21.16
N LEU A 5 11.23 -21.24 20.58
CA LEU A 5 10.98 -20.29 19.49
C LEU A 5 10.51 -21.10 18.28
N LYS A 6 9.20 -21.26 18.14
CA LYS A 6 8.60 -21.63 16.85
C LYS A 6 8.98 -20.52 15.86
N LYS A 7 9.42 -20.89 14.67
CA LYS A 7 9.73 -19.94 13.59
C LYS A 7 8.40 -19.38 13.08
N TYR A 8 7.92 -18.30 13.70
CA TYR A 8 6.72 -17.61 13.26
C TYR A 8 7.07 -16.75 12.04
N THR A 9 6.37 -16.95 10.92
CA THR A 9 6.49 -16.07 9.75
C THR A 9 5.92 -14.68 10.04
N ILE A 10 4.86 -14.62 10.86
CA ILE A 10 4.25 -13.40 11.40
C ILE A 10 4.48 -13.39 12.90
N ILE A 11 5.20 -12.39 13.40
CA ILE A 11 5.57 -12.22 14.80
C ILE A 11 4.33 -11.76 15.59
N PRO A 12 3.94 -12.49 16.65
CA PRO A 12 2.89 -12.05 17.56
C PRO A 12 3.19 -10.67 18.16
N PRO A 13 2.18 -9.83 18.44
CA PRO A 13 2.38 -8.48 18.96
C PRO A 13 3.30 -8.45 20.21
N GLU A 14 3.12 -9.41 21.12
CA GLU A 14 3.86 -9.52 22.37
C GLU A 14 5.35 -9.91 22.19
N LEU A 15 5.74 -10.35 20.99
CA LEU A 15 7.11 -10.70 20.63
C LEU A 15 7.73 -9.69 19.63
N TYR A 16 6.97 -8.69 19.19
CA TYR A 16 7.47 -7.68 18.25
C TYR A 16 8.29 -6.62 18.99
N VAL A 17 9.51 -6.38 18.51
CA VAL A 17 10.37 -5.31 19.03
C VAL A 17 10.27 -4.11 18.10
N LYS A 18 9.80 -2.97 18.63
CA LYS A 18 9.73 -1.71 17.87
C LYS A 18 11.12 -1.30 17.37
N ARG A 19 11.17 -0.85 16.12
CA ARG A 19 12.35 -0.35 15.41
C ARG A 19 12.19 1.15 15.13
N SER A 20 13.28 1.80 14.72
CA SER A 20 13.23 3.18 14.20
C SER A 20 12.29 3.33 12.99
N ALA A 21 12.21 2.29 12.16
CA ALA A 21 11.33 2.22 11.00
C ALA A 21 9.83 2.28 11.37
N ASP A 22 9.43 1.80 12.56
CA ASP A 22 8.04 1.90 13.02
C ASP A 22 7.62 3.37 13.19
N ASN A 23 8.50 4.20 13.76
CA ASN A 23 8.22 5.62 13.94
C ASN A 23 8.23 6.38 12.60
N GLN A 24 9.15 6.05 11.69
CA GLN A 24 9.16 6.63 10.34
C GLN A 24 7.86 6.32 9.59
N LEU A 25 7.44 5.05 9.62
CA LEU A 25 6.19 4.62 8.99
C LEU A 25 4.97 5.28 9.64
N GLN A 26 4.96 5.39 10.97
CA GLN A 26 3.89 6.09 11.67
C GLN A 26 3.80 7.56 11.25
N ASN A 27 4.92 8.29 11.19
CA ASN A 27 4.92 9.71 10.79
C ASN A 27 4.36 9.88 9.37
N ILE A 28 4.79 9.04 8.42
CA ILE A 28 4.27 9.08 7.04
C ILE A 28 2.75 8.84 6.99
N ILE A 29 2.25 7.91 7.80
CA ILE A 29 0.81 7.59 7.89
C ILE A 29 0.03 8.69 8.59
N ASP A 30 0.57 9.31 9.63
CA ASP A 30 -0.09 10.38 10.36
C ASP A 30 -0.12 11.69 9.56
N GLU A 31 0.91 11.97 8.77
CA GLU A 31 0.98 13.14 7.90
C GLU A 31 0.12 12.98 6.65
N MET A 32 -0.02 11.76 6.11
CA MET A 32 -0.73 11.45 4.85
C MET A 32 -0.22 12.23 3.62
N GLU A 33 0.87 12.97 3.76
CA GLU A 33 1.36 13.86 2.72
C GLU A 33 1.94 13.06 1.57
N ARG A 34 2.89 12.15 1.83
CA ARG A 34 3.62 11.40 0.79
C ARG A 34 3.43 9.89 0.95
N PRO A 35 3.51 9.11 -0.14
CA PRO A 35 3.57 7.66 -0.01
C PRO A 35 4.91 7.24 0.60
N GLY A 36 4.89 6.27 1.50
CA GLY A 36 6.10 5.68 2.08
C GLY A 36 6.58 4.49 1.25
N TYR A 37 7.88 4.22 1.24
CA TYR A 37 8.39 2.96 0.70
C TYR A 37 9.49 2.36 1.57
N VAL A 38 9.30 1.09 1.92
CA VAL A 38 10.21 0.29 2.73
C VAL A 38 11.11 -0.51 1.78
N LEU A 39 12.40 -0.19 1.77
CA LEU A 39 13.39 -0.87 0.93
C LEU A 39 14.42 -1.60 1.79
N VAL A 40 14.31 -2.93 1.87
CA VAL A 40 15.35 -3.77 2.51
C VAL A 40 15.47 -5.15 1.89
N ALA A 41 16.59 -5.82 2.16
CA ALA A 41 16.82 -7.21 1.75
C ALA A 41 15.68 -8.15 2.20
N ARG A 42 15.52 -9.26 1.46
CA ARG A 42 14.54 -10.29 1.83
C ARG A 42 14.78 -10.76 3.26
N GLN A 43 13.70 -11.11 3.97
CA GLN A 43 13.74 -11.71 5.31
C GLN A 43 14.14 -10.77 6.48
N MET A 44 14.22 -9.45 6.27
CA MET A 44 14.47 -8.48 7.35
C MET A 44 13.21 -8.05 8.13
N GLY A 45 12.08 -8.73 7.95
CA GLY A 45 10.86 -8.47 8.71
C GLY A 45 10.00 -7.29 8.21
N LYS A 46 10.08 -6.93 6.93
CA LYS A 46 9.21 -5.90 6.28
C LYS A 46 7.73 -6.14 6.53
N THR A 47 7.25 -7.33 6.18
CA THR A 47 5.85 -7.71 6.40
C THR A 47 5.46 -7.63 7.87
N ASN A 48 6.39 -7.93 8.79
CA ASN A 48 6.15 -7.76 10.23
C ASN A 48 6.08 -6.28 10.65
N LEU A 49 6.89 -5.39 10.05
CA LEU A 49 6.78 -3.93 10.24
C LEU A 49 5.42 -3.42 9.75
N LEU A 50 5.00 -3.83 8.55
CA LEU A 50 3.71 -3.43 7.96
C LEU A 50 2.52 -3.94 8.77
N PHE A 51 2.54 -5.20 9.21
CA PHE A 51 1.51 -5.74 10.08
C PHE A 51 1.53 -5.11 11.46
N ASN A 52 2.69 -4.76 12.00
CA ASN A 52 2.76 -4.02 13.25
C ASN A 52 2.11 -2.64 13.12
N ALA A 53 2.42 -1.91 12.05
CA ALA A 53 1.79 -0.62 11.76
C ALA A 53 0.26 -0.75 11.59
N LYS A 54 -0.21 -1.75 10.84
CA LYS A 54 -1.66 -2.04 10.73
C LYS A 54 -2.27 -2.27 12.12
N ARG A 55 -1.68 -3.14 12.94
CA ARG A 55 -2.22 -3.45 14.29
C ARG A 55 -2.29 -2.23 15.22
N GLU A 56 -1.27 -1.37 15.18
CA GLU A 56 -1.14 -0.24 16.12
C GLU A 56 -1.88 1.02 15.65
N LEU A 57 -2.00 1.22 14.34
CA LEU A 57 -2.50 2.47 13.76
C LEU A 57 -3.91 2.33 13.16
N GLU A 58 -4.38 1.13 12.86
CA GLU A 58 -5.75 0.89 12.40
C GLU A 58 -6.75 1.18 13.52
N ASN A 59 -7.80 1.91 13.18
CA ASN A 59 -8.88 2.28 14.09
C ASN A 59 -10.13 2.65 13.28
N ASP A 60 -11.22 3.04 13.95
CA ASP A 60 -12.51 3.37 13.32
C ASP A 60 -12.41 4.46 12.23
N ASN A 61 -11.38 5.32 12.28
CA ASN A 61 -11.14 6.40 11.32
C ASN A 61 -9.88 6.18 10.46
N ARG A 62 -9.31 4.97 10.45
CA ARG A 62 -8.14 4.66 9.62
C ARG A 62 -8.15 3.20 9.19
N LEU A 63 -8.55 2.95 7.96
CA LEU A 63 -8.62 1.63 7.34
C LEU A 63 -7.30 1.26 6.69
N PHE A 64 -6.81 0.05 6.95
CA PHE A 64 -5.64 -0.50 6.26
C PHE A 64 -6.02 -1.63 5.31
N VAL A 65 -5.56 -1.53 4.06
CA VAL A 65 -5.71 -2.59 3.07
C VAL A 65 -4.34 -3.11 2.67
N TYR A 66 -4.14 -4.42 2.84
CA TYR A 66 -2.90 -5.10 2.51
C TYR A 66 -3.05 -5.82 1.17
N VAL A 67 -2.13 -5.52 0.24
CA VAL A 67 -2.10 -6.08 -1.11
C VAL A 67 -0.75 -6.75 -1.32
N ASP A 68 -0.77 -8.06 -1.50
CA ASP A 68 0.40 -8.85 -1.89
C ASP A 68 0.53 -8.87 -3.41
N LEU A 69 1.52 -8.17 -3.95
CA LEU A 69 1.75 -8.08 -5.39
C LEU A 69 2.52 -9.27 -5.96
N SER A 70 2.90 -10.26 -5.14
CA SER A 70 3.44 -11.53 -5.65
C SER A 70 2.40 -12.33 -6.45
N ASN A 71 1.11 -12.13 -6.16
CA ASN A 71 0.00 -12.62 -6.97
C ASN A 71 -0.22 -11.67 -8.15
N THR A 72 0.59 -11.84 -9.18
CA THR A 72 0.57 -10.96 -10.35
C THR A 72 -0.63 -11.23 -11.25
N PHE A 73 -1.03 -10.20 -11.99
CA PHE A 73 -2.09 -10.25 -12.98
C PHE A 73 -1.50 -10.16 -14.39
N GLU A 74 -2.31 -10.37 -15.42
CA GLU A 74 -1.85 -10.15 -16.80
C GLU A 74 -1.90 -8.66 -17.13
N LYS A 75 -2.93 -7.95 -16.65
CA LYS A 75 -3.22 -6.55 -16.99
C LYS A 75 -3.32 -5.67 -15.76
N GLU A 76 -2.99 -4.37 -15.90
CA GLU A 76 -3.12 -3.40 -14.81
C GLU A 76 -4.54 -3.27 -14.28
N ARG A 77 -5.54 -3.44 -15.15
CA ARG A 77 -6.95 -3.32 -14.75
C ARG A 77 -7.31 -4.37 -13.71
N GLU A 78 -6.88 -5.60 -13.92
CA GLU A 78 -7.15 -6.72 -13.00
C GLU A 78 -6.49 -6.45 -11.64
N CYS A 79 -5.24 -5.95 -11.65
CA CYS A 79 -4.55 -5.53 -10.44
C CYS A 79 -5.29 -4.40 -9.71
N TYR A 80 -5.74 -3.36 -10.41
CA TYR A 80 -6.51 -2.26 -9.83
C TYR A 80 -7.87 -2.69 -9.28
N GLN A 81 -8.58 -3.55 -10.03
CA GLN A 81 -9.87 -4.10 -9.59
C GLN A 81 -9.69 -4.97 -8.34
N ASN A 82 -8.64 -5.78 -8.28
CA ASN A 82 -8.30 -6.56 -7.10
C ASN A 82 -8.01 -5.68 -5.88
N ILE A 83 -7.27 -4.56 -6.05
CA ILE A 83 -7.06 -3.61 -4.95
C ILE A 83 -8.39 -3.03 -4.46
N VAL A 84 -9.28 -2.65 -5.39
CA VAL A 84 -10.63 -2.15 -5.06
C VAL A 84 -11.46 -3.19 -4.34
N ASP A 85 -11.42 -4.45 -4.79
CA ASP A 85 -12.17 -5.55 -4.17
C ASP A 85 -11.64 -5.87 -2.77
N LEU A 86 -10.32 -5.83 -2.55
CA LEU A 86 -9.72 -5.97 -1.22
C LEU A 86 -10.08 -4.83 -0.25
N ILE A 87 -10.46 -3.66 -0.77
CA ILE A 87 -11.04 -2.59 0.06
C ILE A 87 -12.52 -2.89 0.36
N ILE A 88 -13.27 -3.36 -0.62
CA ILE A 88 -14.73 -3.53 -0.52
C ILE A 88 -15.12 -4.75 0.31
N GLU A 89 -14.60 -5.93 0.00
CA GLU A 89 -15.09 -7.20 0.55
C GLU A 89 -15.10 -7.24 2.09
N PRO A 90 -14.05 -6.76 2.80
CA PRO A 90 -14.07 -6.75 4.27
C PRO A 90 -14.96 -5.64 4.86
N ASN A 91 -15.35 -4.65 4.03
CA ASN A 91 -16.00 -3.41 4.45
C ASN A 91 -17.37 -3.20 3.77
N GLU A 92 -18.00 -4.27 3.26
CA GLU A 92 -19.27 -4.17 2.51
C GLU A 92 -20.38 -3.45 3.28
N ASN A 93 -20.45 -3.63 4.60
CA ASN A 93 -21.44 -2.96 5.44
C ASN A 93 -21.25 -1.43 5.46
N ILE A 94 -19.99 -0.97 5.35
CA ILE A 94 -19.63 0.45 5.35
C ILE A 94 -19.75 1.04 3.94
N LEU A 95 -19.45 0.25 2.91
CA LEU A 95 -19.37 0.69 1.51
C LEU A 95 -20.60 0.32 0.66
N ARG A 96 -21.71 -0.01 1.33
CA ARG A 96 -22.89 -0.59 0.68
C ARG A 96 -23.45 0.30 -0.42
N GLU A 97 -23.45 1.62 -0.21
CA GLU A 97 -24.01 2.57 -1.17
C GLU A 97 -23.06 2.79 -2.37
N SER A 98 -21.75 2.67 -2.17
CA SER A 98 -20.73 2.76 -3.21
C SER A 98 -20.67 1.56 -4.16
N ILE A 99 -20.96 0.35 -3.68
CA ILE A 99 -20.76 -0.91 -4.43
C ILE A 99 -21.45 -0.89 -5.81
N PRO A 100 -22.75 -0.54 -5.94
CA PRO A 100 -23.43 -0.52 -7.23
C PRO A 100 -22.80 0.45 -8.23
N GLU A 101 -22.33 1.61 -7.77
CA GLU A 101 -21.66 2.60 -8.62
C GLU A 101 -20.31 2.06 -9.12
N ILE A 102 -19.53 1.42 -8.25
CA ILE A 102 -18.24 0.82 -8.60
C ILE A 102 -18.41 -0.32 -9.61
N ILE A 103 -19.41 -1.19 -9.42
CA ILE A 103 -19.74 -2.25 -10.39
C ILE A 103 -20.13 -1.64 -11.74
N SER A 104 -20.90 -0.56 -11.72
CA SER A 104 -21.30 0.15 -12.95
C SER A 104 -20.10 0.78 -13.67
N LEU A 105 -19.13 1.35 -12.94
CA LEU A 105 -17.90 1.89 -13.51
C LEU A 105 -17.11 0.85 -14.31
N ARG A 106 -17.06 -0.41 -13.85
CA ARG A 106 -16.37 -1.52 -14.55
C ARG A 106 -16.99 -1.84 -15.91
N GLN A 107 -18.26 -1.49 -16.11
CA GLN A 107 -18.97 -1.67 -17.39
C GLN A 107 -18.77 -0.48 -18.35
N LEU A 108 -18.36 0.67 -17.81
CA LEU A 108 -17.96 1.81 -18.63
C LEU A 108 -16.59 1.49 -19.24
N LYS A 109 -16.44 1.67 -20.55
CA LYS A 109 -15.16 1.45 -21.28
C LYS A 109 -14.10 2.51 -20.95
N LEU A 110 -13.94 2.85 -19.68
CA LEU A 110 -12.93 3.76 -19.16
C LEU A 110 -11.55 3.13 -19.27
N SER A 111 -10.52 3.96 -19.35
CA SER A 111 -9.15 3.48 -19.18
C SER A 111 -8.93 2.96 -17.74
N PRO A 112 -8.02 2.00 -17.52
CA PRO A 112 -7.83 1.38 -16.20
C PRO A 112 -7.50 2.40 -15.09
N HIS A 113 -6.68 3.41 -15.41
CA HIS A 113 -6.29 4.46 -14.47
C HIS A 113 -7.48 5.34 -14.04
N GLN A 114 -8.40 5.63 -14.97
CA GLN A 114 -9.61 6.42 -14.69
C GLN A 114 -10.61 5.63 -13.87
N GLU A 115 -10.82 4.35 -14.20
CA GLU A 115 -11.70 3.47 -13.43
C GLU A 115 -11.21 3.41 -11.98
N TYR A 116 -9.94 3.08 -11.75
CA TYR A 116 -9.36 2.98 -10.42
C TYR A 116 -9.47 4.29 -9.62
N LEU A 117 -9.09 5.42 -10.21
CA LEU A 117 -9.18 6.71 -9.52
C LEU A 117 -10.62 7.09 -9.17
N LYS A 118 -11.60 6.78 -10.03
CA LYS A 118 -13.02 7.03 -9.73
C LYS A 118 -13.53 6.10 -8.63
N SER A 119 -13.19 4.81 -8.68
CA SER A 119 -13.55 3.86 -7.63
C SER A 119 -13.01 4.29 -6.27
N LEU A 120 -11.74 4.71 -6.19
CA LEU A 120 -11.17 5.26 -4.95
C LEU A 120 -11.92 6.49 -4.45
N ARG A 121 -12.30 7.41 -5.34
CA ARG A 121 -13.06 8.60 -4.94
C ARG A 121 -14.43 8.25 -4.38
N ILE A 122 -15.13 7.29 -4.98
CA ILE A 122 -16.43 6.82 -4.50
C ILE A 122 -16.26 6.22 -3.09
N ILE A 123 -15.32 5.29 -2.93
CA ILE A 123 -14.99 4.66 -1.65
C ILE A 123 -14.69 5.72 -0.57
N LEU A 124 -13.79 6.67 -0.86
CA LEU A 124 -13.34 7.67 0.12
C LEU A 124 -14.39 8.72 0.48
N ASN A 125 -15.44 8.88 -0.33
CA ASN A 125 -16.58 9.73 0.02
C ASN A 125 -17.50 9.07 1.05
N GLU A 126 -17.59 7.74 1.04
CA GLU A 126 -18.38 6.97 2.02
C GLU A 126 -17.57 6.64 3.28
N LEU A 127 -16.25 6.45 3.15
CA LEU A 127 -15.37 6.28 4.30
C LEU A 127 -15.27 7.56 5.15
N GLN A 128 -15.51 7.43 6.45
CA GLN A 128 -15.37 8.54 7.40
C GLN A 128 -13.91 8.92 7.67
N GLY A 129 -12.98 7.99 7.46
CA GLY A 129 -11.58 8.13 7.81
C GLY A 129 -10.57 8.02 6.66
N ASP A 130 -9.32 7.77 7.04
CA ASP A 130 -8.21 7.56 6.13
C ASP A 130 -8.16 6.12 5.59
N LEU A 131 -7.60 5.96 4.40
CA LEU A 131 -7.34 4.69 3.73
C LEU A 131 -5.84 4.54 3.46
N ILE A 132 -5.22 3.54 4.08
CA ILE A 132 -3.82 3.21 3.88
C ILE A 132 -3.74 1.95 3.02
N ILE A 133 -3.25 2.09 1.79
CA ILE A 133 -3.03 0.94 0.90
C ILE A 133 -1.57 0.49 1.00
N ILE A 134 -1.36 -0.67 1.61
CA ILE A 134 -0.07 -1.34 1.65
C ILE A 134 0.09 -2.19 0.39
N LEU A 135 1.14 -1.93 -0.39
CA LEU A 135 1.56 -2.71 -1.54
C LEU A 135 2.86 -3.45 -1.17
N ASP A 136 2.76 -4.71 -0.73
CA ASP A 136 3.94 -5.53 -0.39
C ASP A 136 4.43 -6.33 -1.61
N GLU A 137 5.69 -6.76 -1.53
CA GLU A 137 6.39 -7.53 -2.58
C GLU A 137 6.33 -6.86 -3.97
N ILE A 138 6.53 -5.53 -4.03
CA ILE A 138 6.55 -4.77 -5.30
C ILE A 138 7.58 -5.30 -6.31
N ASP A 139 8.57 -6.07 -5.85
CA ASP A 139 9.59 -6.73 -6.67
C ASP A 139 8.99 -7.65 -7.72
N ALA A 140 7.85 -8.26 -7.41
CA ALA A 140 7.14 -9.15 -8.33
C ALA A 140 6.68 -8.44 -9.61
N LEU A 141 6.45 -7.12 -9.54
CA LEU A 141 6.08 -6.31 -10.69
C LEU A 141 7.18 -6.24 -11.76
N ARG A 142 8.43 -6.58 -11.44
CA ARG A 142 9.54 -6.57 -12.40
C ARG A 142 9.22 -7.38 -13.67
N ASN A 143 8.47 -8.46 -13.53
CA ASN A 143 8.12 -9.33 -14.66
C ASN A 143 6.80 -8.93 -15.33
N CYS A 144 6.04 -7.98 -14.77
CA CYS A 144 4.76 -7.51 -15.31
C CYS A 144 4.96 -6.44 -16.38
N ASN A 145 4.13 -6.43 -17.41
CA ASN A 145 4.18 -5.39 -18.46
C ASN A 145 3.61 -4.04 -18.02
N TYR A 146 3.01 -4.00 -16.83
CA TYR A 146 2.31 -2.82 -16.30
C TYR A 146 2.95 -2.22 -15.04
N SER A 147 4.19 -2.61 -14.67
CA SER A 147 4.86 -2.08 -13.46
C SER A 147 4.86 -0.55 -13.43
N ASP A 148 5.24 0.08 -14.54
CA ASP A 148 5.26 1.54 -14.69
C ASP A 148 3.89 2.18 -14.45
N HIS A 149 2.81 1.49 -14.85
CA HIS A 149 1.45 2.00 -14.70
C HIS A 149 1.06 2.08 -13.23
N ILE A 150 1.48 1.13 -12.39
CA ILE A 150 1.24 1.16 -10.94
C ILE A 150 1.88 2.40 -10.32
N PHE A 151 3.17 2.65 -10.60
CA PHE A 151 3.87 3.81 -10.05
C PHE A 151 3.32 5.14 -10.60
N ALA A 152 2.98 5.18 -11.90
CA ALA A 152 2.33 6.33 -12.51
C ALA A 152 0.96 6.60 -11.89
N GLN A 153 0.20 5.55 -11.54
CA GLN A 153 -1.10 5.67 -10.91
C GLN A 153 -1.00 6.21 -9.48
N ILE A 154 -0.09 5.68 -8.65
CA ILE A 154 0.13 6.20 -7.28
C ILE A 154 0.48 7.69 -7.34
N ARG A 155 1.37 8.05 -8.26
CA ARG A 155 1.76 9.44 -8.49
C ARG A 155 0.59 10.30 -8.97
N SER A 156 -0.20 9.80 -9.91
CA SER A 156 -1.41 10.47 -10.41
C SER A 156 -2.40 10.72 -9.27
N THR A 157 -2.67 9.72 -8.44
CA THR A 157 -3.54 9.85 -7.26
C THR A 157 -3.03 10.92 -6.29
N TYR A 158 -1.72 10.97 -6.00
CA TYR A 158 -1.10 12.00 -5.16
C TYR A 158 -1.33 13.41 -5.70
N PHE A 159 -1.07 13.65 -7.00
CA PHE A 159 -1.24 14.99 -7.58
C PHE A 159 -2.72 15.36 -7.76
N ALA A 160 -3.59 14.38 -8.00
CA ALA A 160 -5.02 14.58 -8.16
C ALA A 160 -5.70 15.14 -6.91
N ARG A 161 -5.06 15.06 -5.73
CA ARG A 161 -5.51 15.70 -4.47
C ARG A 161 -5.73 17.21 -4.58
N THR A 162 -5.05 17.87 -5.54
CA THR A 162 -5.25 19.30 -5.83
C THR A 162 -6.63 19.59 -6.41
N ASN A 163 -7.16 18.67 -7.22
CA ASN A 163 -8.47 18.79 -7.87
C ASN A 163 -9.57 18.06 -7.10
N PHE A 164 -9.21 16.99 -6.37
CA PHE A 164 -10.13 16.15 -5.62
C PHE A 164 -9.63 16.02 -4.16
N PRO A 165 -10.03 16.95 -3.26
CA PRO A 165 -9.57 16.96 -1.87
C PRO A 165 -9.83 15.66 -1.11
N VAL A 166 -10.84 14.88 -1.50
CA VAL A 166 -11.13 13.55 -0.92
C VAL A 166 -9.92 12.60 -1.00
N LEU A 167 -9.07 12.74 -2.02
CA LEU A 167 -7.86 11.92 -2.18
C LEU A 167 -6.76 12.24 -1.15
N LYS A 168 -6.92 13.28 -0.32
CA LYS A 168 -6.03 13.52 0.82
C LYS A 168 -6.19 12.45 1.92
N LYS A 169 -7.34 11.78 1.95
CA LYS A 169 -7.64 10.68 2.86
C LYS A 169 -7.02 9.34 2.45
N ILE A 170 -6.23 9.27 1.37
CA ILE A 170 -5.61 8.02 0.94
C ILE A 170 -4.11 8.17 0.80
N THR A 171 -3.33 7.23 1.33
CA THR A 171 -1.89 7.13 1.05
C THR A 171 -1.49 5.70 0.71
N TYR A 172 -0.28 5.55 0.16
CA TYR A 172 0.28 4.26 -0.20
C TYR A 172 1.54 4.00 0.62
N VAL A 173 1.70 2.76 1.08
CA VAL A 173 2.93 2.26 1.69
C VAL A 173 3.42 1.10 0.83
N LEU A 174 4.55 1.29 0.16
CA LEU A 174 5.15 0.28 -0.70
C LEU A 174 6.22 -0.51 0.07
N SER A 175 6.39 -1.78 -0.23
CA SER A 175 7.44 -2.61 0.36
C SER A 175 8.05 -3.56 -0.66
N GLY A 176 9.39 -3.60 -0.69
CA GLY A 176 10.16 -4.39 -1.64
C GLY A 176 11.64 -4.45 -1.31
N VAL A 177 12.41 -5.10 -2.16
CA VAL A 177 13.87 -5.20 -2.12
C VAL A 177 14.50 -4.26 -3.16
N ILE A 178 13.78 -4.02 -4.26
CA ILE A 178 14.20 -3.23 -5.41
C ILE A 178 13.63 -1.82 -5.31
N GLU A 179 14.43 -0.81 -5.67
CA GLU A 179 13.96 0.58 -5.67
C GLU A 179 12.86 0.78 -6.73
N PRO A 180 11.82 1.59 -6.46
CA PRO A 180 10.80 1.89 -7.45
C PRO A 180 11.37 2.38 -8.80
N SER A 181 12.49 3.11 -8.79
CA SER A 181 13.19 3.55 -10.00
C SER A 181 13.70 2.40 -10.87
N ASP A 182 14.08 1.28 -10.28
CA ASP A 182 14.57 0.10 -10.99
C ASP A 182 13.43 -0.80 -11.49
N LEU A 183 12.21 -0.60 -10.97
CA LEU A 183 10.99 -1.28 -11.42
C LEU A 183 10.29 -0.54 -12.57
N ILE A 184 10.68 0.71 -12.83
CA ILE A 184 10.23 1.49 -13.99
C ILE A 184 11.06 1.08 -15.21
N LYS A 185 10.40 0.41 -16.17
CA LYS A 185 11.01 -0.13 -17.39
C LYS A 185 11.23 0.96 -18.43
N ASP A 186 10.22 1.79 -18.67
CA ASP A 186 10.33 2.91 -19.60
C ASP A 186 10.96 4.13 -18.91
N ARG A 187 12.23 4.39 -19.20
CA ARG A 187 12.98 5.52 -18.64
C ARG A 187 12.45 6.89 -19.09
N ASN A 188 11.60 6.94 -20.11
CA ASN A 188 10.93 8.17 -20.52
C ASN A 188 9.69 8.46 -19.66
N LYS A 189 9.18 7.46 -18.92
CA LYS A 189 8.12 7.69 -17.94
C LYS A 189 8.68 8.38 -16.72
N SER A 190 7.83 9.22 -16.14
CA SER A 190 8.22 10.07 -15.03
C SER A 190 8.63 9.24 -13.81
N PRO A 191 9.75 9.55 -13.15
CA PRO A 191 10.25 8.77 -12.02
C PRO A 191 9.29 8.82 -10.82
N PHE A 192 9.36 7.80 -9.97
CA PHE A 192 8.64 7.75 -8.70
C PHE A 192 9.38 8.58 -7.63
N ASN A 193 9.34 9.91 -7.78
CA ASN A 193 10.05 10.87 -6.92
C ASN A 193 9.20 11.45 -5.77
N ILE A 194 7.98 10.95 -5.59
CA ILE A 194 7.08 11.39 -4.52
C ILE A 194 7.22 10.54 -3.25
N GLY A 195 7.84 9.36 -3.35
CA GLY A 195 7.99 8.43 -2.24
C GLY A 195 8.97 8.91 -1.17
N GLU A 196 8.67 8.63 0.09
CA GLU A 196 9.57 8.81 1.22
C GLU A 196 10.17 7.46 1.65
N LYS A 197 11.49 7.39 1.76
CA LYS A 197 12.20 6.14 2.07
C LYS A 197 12.13 5.85 3.56
N ILE A 198 11.65 4.67 3.91
CA ILE A 198 11.68 4.15 5.28
C ILE A 198 12.89 3.23 5.40
N TYR A 199 13.83 3.63 6.25
CA TYR A 199 15.03 2.86 6.52
C TYR A 199 14.76 1.89 7.67
N LEU A 200 14.90 0.59 7.43
CA LEU A 200 15.12 -0.35 8.54
C LEU A 200 16.60 -0.33 8.86
N ASP A 201 16.92 0.11 10.08
CA ASP A 201 18.22 -0.15 10.65
C ASP A 201 18.41 -1.66 10.78
N ASP A 202 19.57 -2.15 10.36
CA ASP A 202 19.94 -3.54 10.56
C ASP A 202 19.91 -3.84 12.07
N LEU A 203 19.32 -4.96 12.48
CA LEU A 203 19.34 -5.40 13.89
C LEU A 203 20.78 -5.71 14.37
N LEU A 204 21.78 -5.55 13.51
CA LEU A 204 23.18 -5.76 13.81
C LEU A 204 23.78 -4.50 14.47
N MET A 205 24.09 -4.66 15.76
CA MET A 205 24.91 -3.80 16.62
C MET A 205 24.21 -2.68 17.40
N ARG A 206 23.24 -3.03 18.24
CA ARG A 206 23.24 -2.51 19.63
C ARG A 206 22.90 -3.63 20.61
N SER A 207 23.69 -3.72 21.68
CA SER A 207 23.80 -4.76 22.73
C SER A 207 24.50 -6.05 22.27
N ILE A 208 25.68 -6.43 22.77
CA ILE A 208 26.34 -6.20 24.08
C ILE A 208 27.79 -5.74 23.87
#